data_AF-A0A4S3JUJ1-F1
#
_entry.id   AF-A0A4S3JUJ1-F1
#
_cell.length_a   1.000
_cell.length_b   1.000
_cell.length_c   1.000
_cell.angle_alpha   90.00
_cell.angle_beta   90.00
_cell.angle_gamma   90.00
#
_symmetry.space_group_name_H-M   'P 1'
#
loop_
_entity.id
_entity.type
_entity.pdbx_description
1 polymer ?
#
loop_
_entity_poly.entity_id
_entity_poly.type
_entity_poly.pdbx_seq_one_letter_code
_entity_poly.pdbx_strand_id
1 'polypeptide(L)'
;MYPDKVTVYHKLVHDPESPHSSQHAFHLQVMILSESRQRPAARCHEDLVIYDYKLGKKSVMPPFLMEQFKTTWKLQEQAKNLWQARILEIEDRVRTLEAESWDREGAVEDTGSAKR
;
A
#
# COMPACT_ATOMS: atom_id res chain seq x y z
N MET A 1 7.20 17.38 15.80
CA MET A 1 7.36 18.84 15.83
C MET A 1 7.11 19.33 14.42
N TYR A 2 6.43 20.46 14.24
CA TYR A 2 6.21 21.04 12.92
C TYR A 2 7.47 21.79 12.45
N PRO A 3 7.77 21.84 11.14
CA PRO A 3 7.07 21.14 10.04
C PRO A 3 7.50 19.68 9.89
N ASP A 4 6.58 18.86 9.40
CA ASP A 4 6.84 17.47 8.98
C ASP A 4 6.79 17.38 7.46
N LYS A 5 7.64 16.52 6.90
CA LYS A 5 7.58 16.16 5.48
C LYS A 5 6.77 14.87 5.35
N VAL A 6 5.87 14.84 4.37
CA VAL A 6 5.02 13.67 4.13
C VAL A 6 5.23 13.12 2.73
N THR A 7 5.15 11.80 2.62
CA THR A 7 5.07 11.09 1.34
C THR A 7 3.66 10.57 1.16
N VAL A 8 3.08 10.82 0.00
CA VAL A 8 1.72 10.41 -0.33
C VAL A 8 1.75 9.34 -1.40
N TYR A 9 1.22 8.16 -1.09
CA TYR A 9 1.09 7.06 -2.02
C TYR A 9 -0.35 6.92 -2.44
N HIS A 10 -0.58 6.90 -3.76
CA HIS A 10 -1.88 6.60 -4.35
C HIS A 10 -1.84 5.22 -5.00
N LYS A 11 -2.96 4.51 -4.95
CA LYS A 11 -3.17 3.29 -5.73
C LYS A 11 -4.57 3.26 -6.33
N LEU A 12 -4.67 2.67 -7.51
CA LEU A 12 -5.94 2.26 -8.09
C LEU A 12 -6.59 1.20 -7.19
N VAL A 13 -7.90 1.33 -6.97
CA VAL A 13 -8.67 0.39 -6.13
C VAL A 13 -9.19 -0.80 -6.94
N HIS A 14 -9.51 -0.58 -8.22
CA HIS A 14 -10.10 -1.58 -9.10
C HIS A 14 -9.28 -1.76 -10.36
N ASP A 15 -9.35 -2.97 -10.91
CA ASP A 15 -8.82 -3.29 -12.23
C ASP A 15 -9.56 -2.47 -13.29
N PRO A 16 -8.88 -1.59 -14.05
CA PRO A 16 -9.51 -0.79 -15.08
C PRO A 16 -10.13 -1.64 -16.20
N GLU A 17 -9.73 -2.90 -16.37
CA GLU A 17 -10.27 -3.83 -17.38
C GLU A 17 -11.42 -4.70 -16.86
N SER A 18 -11.77 -4.60 -15.57
CA SER A 18 -12.90 -5.34 -15.01
C SER A 18 -14.22 -4.96 -15.69
N PRO A 19 -15.12 -5.92 -15.97
CA PRO A 19 -16.45 -5.63 -16.51
C PRO A 19 -17.29 -4.68 -15.65
N HIS A 20 -16.98 -4.57 -14.36
CA HIS A 20 -17.69 -3.72 -13.41
C HIS A 20 -17.05 -2.33 -13.24
N SER A 21 -15.95 -2.05 -13.94
CA SER A 21 -15.25 -0.77 -13.85
C SER A 21 -16.01 0.32 -14.57
N SER A 22 -16.17 1.47 -13.90
CA SER A 22 -16.83 2.63 -14.47
C SER A 22 -15.98 3.22 -15.60
N GLN A 23 -16.64 3.52 -16.73
CA GLN A 23 -15.99 4.23 -17.84
C GLN A 23 -15.86 5.73 -17.60
N HIS A 24 -16.51 6.27 -16.56
CA HIS A 24 -16.59 7.70 -16.28
C HIS A 24 -15.98 8.09 -14.94
N ALA A 25 -15.59 7.13 -14.12
CA ALA A 25 -15.14 7.35 -12.76
C ALA A 25 -14.10 6.32 -12.34
N PHE A 26 -13.31 6.64 -11.33
CA PHE A 26 -12.33 5.74 -10.75
C PHE A 26 -12.11 6.09 -9.29
N HIS A 27 -11.63 5.10 -8.53
CA HIS A 27 -11.38 5.24 -7.11
C HIS A 27 -9.90 5.08 -6.80
N LEU A 28 -9.38 5.93 -5.93
CA LEU A 28 -8.03 5.81 -5.39
C LEU A 28 -8.07 5.56 -3.88
N GLN A 29 -7.16 4.72 -3.41
CA GLN A 29 -6.81 4.63 -2.01
C GLN A 29 -5.48 5.34 -1.79
N VAL A 30 -5.41 6.12 -0.71
CA VAL A 30 -4.26 6.97 -0.42
C VAL A 30 -3.71 6.66 0.97
N MET A 31 -2.38 6.56 1.06
CA MET A 31 -1.66 6.48 2.32
C MET A 31 -0.69 7.66 2.42
N ILE A 32 -0.85 8.45 3.48
CA ILE A 32 0.03 9.58 3.81
C ILE A 32 0.97 9.12 4.92
N LEU A 33 2.26 9.06 4.63
CA LEU A 33 3.32 8.70 5.58
C LEU A 33 4.03 9.94 6.09
N SER A 34 4.20 10.04 7.41
CA SER A 34 5.11 11.00 8.03
C SER A 34 6.54 10.51 7.87
N GLU A 35 7.42 11.30 7.25
CA GLU A 35 8.83 10.96 7.11
C GLU A 35 9.56 11.06 8.46
N SER A 36 9.27 12.07 9.27
CA SER A 36 9.94 12.21 10.57
C SER A 36 9.57 11.12 11.57
N ARG A 37 8.35 10.56 11.46
CA ARG A 37 7.85 9.53 12.37
C ARG A 37 7.88 8.13 11.77
N GLN A 38 8.20 7.99 10.48
CA GLN A 38 8.23 6.71 9.75
C GLN A 38 6.94 5.89 9.96
N ARG A 39 5.77 6.55 9.95
CA ARG A 39 4.47 5.90 10.18
C ARG A 39 3.34 6.54 9.38
N PRO A 40 2.22 5.81 9.15
CA PRO A 40 1.02 6.40 8.59
C PRO A 40 0.51 7.56 9.45
N ALA A 41 0.37 8.72 8.81
CA ALA A 41 -0.21 9.92 9.38
C ALA A 41 -1.71 10.01 9.07
N ALA A 42 -2.12 9.60 7.87
CA ALA A 42 -3.51 9.59 7.44
C ALA A 42 -3.76 8.58 6.30
N ARG A 43 -5.04 8.28 6.06
CA ARG A 43 -5.52 7.53 4.90
C ARG A 43 -6.70 8.27 4.28
N CYS A 44 -6.78 8.26 2.96
CA CYS A 44 -7.89 8.86 2.22
C CYS A 44 -8.47 7.86 1.21
N HIS A 45 -9.75 8.04 0.92
CA HIS A 45 -10.45 7.38 -0.18
C HIS A 45 -10.95 8.48 -1.11
N GLU A 46 -10.62 8.37 -2.39
CA GLU A 46 -11.00 9.36 -3.39
C GLU A 46 -11.94 8.71 -4.40
N ASP A 47 -13.07 9.37 -4.65
CA ASP A 47 -14.02 9.05 -5.72
C ASP A 47 -13.91 10.17 -6.77
N LEU A 48 -13.42 9.82 -7.96
CA LEU A 48 -13.11 10.76 -9.02
C LEU A 48 -13.96 10.49 -10.25
N VAL A 49 -14.46 11.55 -10.87
CA VAL A 49 -15.29 11.50 -12.08
C VAL A 49 -14.64 12.32 -13.20
N ILE A 50 -14.63 11.76 -14.41
CA ILE A 50 -14.26 12.47 -15.63
C ILE A 50 -15.46 13.31 -16.08
N TYR A 51 -15.27 14.63 -16.16
CA TYR A 51 -16.32 15.58 -16.52
C TYR A 51 -15.90 16.43 -17.71
N ASP A 52 -16.76 16.52 -18.71
CA ASP A 52 -16.60 17.46 -19.82
C ASP A 52 -17.33 18.75 -19.48
N TYR A 53 -16.57 19.79 -19.17
CA TYR A 53 -17.09 21.11 -18.81
C TYR A 53 -17.67 21.88 -19.99
N LYS A 54 -17.29 21.57 -21.23
CA LYS A 54 -17.90 22.21 -22.42
C LYS A 54 -19.30 21.67 -22.66
N LEU A 55 -19.48 20.36 -22.46
CA LEU A 55 -20.77 19.70 -22.63
C LEU A 55 -21.62 19.66 -21.34
N GLY A 56 -21.05 20.03 -20.19
CA GLY A 56 -21.75 20.05 -18.90
C GLY A 56 -22.20 18.67 -18.44
N LYS A 57 -21.41 17.61 -18.70
CA LYS A 57 -21.77 16.23 -18.34
C LYS A 57 -20.57 15.34 -18.07
N LYS A 58 -20.83 14.19 -17.42
CA LYS A 58 -19.83 13.11 -17.29
C LYS A 58 -19.37 12.66 -18.66
N SER A 59 -18.08 12.41 -18.81
CA SER A 59 -17.47 12.00 -20.07
C SER A 59 -16.73 10.68 -19.90
N VAL A 60 -16.59 9.95 -21.00
CA VAL A 60 -15.83 8.69 -21.00
C VAL A 60 -14.37 9.01 -20.73
N MET A 61 -13.72 8.12 -19.98
CA MET A 61 -12.30 8.19 -19.72
C MET A 61 -11.52 8.25 -21.05
N PRO A 62 -10.65 9.26 -21.23
CA PRO A 62 -9.84 9.34 -22.43
C PRO A 62 -8.98 8.08 -22.61
N PRO A 63 -8.79 7.59 -23.86
CA PRO A 63 -8.02 6.36 -24.10
C PRO A 63 -6.61 6.40 -23.50
N PHE A 64 -5.92 7.55 -23.56
CA PHE A 64 -4.58 7.67 -22.98
C PHE A 64 -4.58 7.46 -21.46
N LEU A 65 -5.63 7.90 -20.75
CA LEU A 65 -5.73 7.75 -19.30
C LEU A 65 -6.03 6.29 -18.94
N MET A 66 -6.89 5.64 -19.72
CA MET A 66 -7.18 4.22 -19.58
C MET A 66 -5.92 3.36 -19.75
N GLU A 67 -5.09 3.63 -20.77
CA GLU A 67 -3.84 2.89 -20.98
C GLU A 67 -2.82 3.11 -19.85
N GLN A 68 -2.76 4.32 -19.28
CA GLN A 68 -1.95 4.56 -18.09
C GLN A 68 -2.48 3.76 -16.90
N PHE A 69 -3.79 3.73 -16.67
CA PHE A 69 -4.38 2.96 -15.57
C PHE A 69 -4.12 1.47 -15.70
N LYS A 70 -4.22 0.89 -16.89
CA LYS A 70 -3.87 -0.52 -17.14
C LYS A 70 -2.41 -0.81 -16.79
N THR A 71 -1.51 0.07 -17.23
CA THR A 71 -0.09 -0.05 -16.94
C THR A 71 0.17 0.06 -15.43
N THR A 72 -0.41 1.05 -14.77
CA THR A 72 -0.30 1.24 -13.31
C THR A 72 -0.86 0.04 -12.55
N TRP A 73 -2.02 -0.47 -12.93
CA TRP A 73 -2.65 -1.64 -12.30
C TRP A 73 -1.75 -2.87 -12.39
N LYS A 74 -1.21 -3.15 -13.58
CA LYS A 74 -0.25 -4.24 -13.78
C LYS A 74 0.97 -4.11 -12.86
N LEU A 75 1.55 -2.92 -12.77
CA LEU A 75 2.70 -2.66 -11.90
C LEU A 75 2.34 -2.82 -10.41
N GLN A 76 1.15 -2.40 -10.00
CA GLN A 76 0.65 -2.60 -8.63
C GLN A 76 0.53 -4.08 -8.29
N GLU A 77 -0.06 -4.90 -9.16
CA GLU A 77 -0.22 -6.34 -8.89
C GLU A 77 1.14 -7.07 -8.90
N GLN A 78 2.06 -6.69 -9.79
CA GLN A 78 3.44 -7.20 -9.77
C GLN A 78 4.15 -6.85 -8.46
N ALA A 79 4.07 -5.60 -8.02
CA ALA A 79 4.66 -5.16 -6.76
C ALA A 79 4.03 -5.88 -5.56
N LYS A 80 2.70 -6.02 -5.54
CA LYS A 80 1.97 -6.74 -4.49
C LYS A 80 2.47 -8.18 -4.36
N ASN A 81 2.57 -8.92 -5.47
CA ASN A 81 3.06 -10.29 -5.46
C ASN A 81 4.51 -10.38 -4.97
N LEU A 82 5.39 -9.48 -5.45
CA LEU A 82 6.78 -9.42 -5.01
C LEU A 82 6.91 -9.18 -3.50
N TRP A 83 6.17 -8.20 -2.98
CA TRP A 83 6.25 -7.84 -1.57
C TRP A 83 5.59 -8.86 -0.66
N GLN A 84 4.50 -9.52 -1.10
CA GLN A 84 3.92 -10.65 -0.36
C GLN A 84 4.92 -11.80 -0.22
N ALA A 85 5.63 -12.16 -1.29
CA ALA A 85 6.66 -13.20 -1.23
C ALA A 85 7.79 -12.81 -0.25
N ARG A 86 8.23 -11.55 -0.28
CA ARG A 86 9.26 -11.05 0.65
C ARG A 86 8.82 -11.03 2.11
N ILE A 87 7.54 -10.73 2.38
CA ILE A 87 6.99 -10.78 3.74
C ILE A 87 7.11 -12.21 4.28
N LEU A 88 6.70 -13.21 3.48
CA LEU A 88 6.79 -14.62 3.87
C LEU A 88 8.25 -15.06 4.11
N GLU A 89 9.19 -14.60 3.27
CA GLU A 89 10.62 -14.86 3.47
C GLU A 89 11.13 -14.28 4.79
N ILE A 90 10.73 -13.05 5.13
CA ILE A 90 11.11 -12.41 6.40
C ILE A 90 10.52 -13.17 7.57
N GLU A 91 9.24 -13.55 7.49
CA GLU A 91 8.55 -14.34 8.52
C GLU A 91 9.24 -15.69 8.77
N ASP A 92 9.62 -16.41 7.71
CA ASP A 92 10.32 -17.69 7.80
C ASP A 92 11.71 -17.55 8.46
N ARG A 93 12.44 -16.50 8.09
CA ARG A 93 13.74 -16.18 8.70
C ARG A 93 13.61 -15.83 10.18
N VAL A 94 12.58 -15.05 10.55
CA VAL A 94 12.30 -14.74 11.95
C VAL A 94 11.96 -16.02 12.72
N ARG A 95 11.12 -16.90 12.15
CA ARG A 95 10.75 -18.15 12.80
C ARG A 95 11.94 -19.09 13.01
N THR A 96 12.85 -19.15 12.04
CA THR A 96 14.10 -19.91 12.18
C THR A 96 14.93 -19.40 13.36
N LEU A 97 15.10 -18.07 13.47
CA LEU A 97 15.82 -17.46 14.58
C LEU A 97 15.14 -17.69 15.93
N GLU A 98 13.81 -17.61 16.00
CA GLU A 98 13.05 -17.92 17.21
C GLU A 98 13.26 -19.38 17.63
N ALA A 99 13.20 -20.32 16.69
CA ALA A 99 13.40 -21.74 16.96
C ALA A 99 14.82 -22.04 17.48
N GLU A 100 15.83 -21.41 16.91
CA GLU A 100 17.24 -21.59 17.29
C GLU A 100 17.61 -20.92 18.62
N SER A 101 16.83 -19.95 19.10
CA SER A 101 17.15 -19.15 20.29
C SER A 101 16.19 -19.34 21.46
N TRP A 102 14.89 -19.13 21.23
CA TRP A 102 13.84 -19.13 22.25
C TRP A 102 13.20 -20.50 22.45
N ASP A 103 12.93 -21.24 21.37
CA ASP A 103 12.26 -22.56 21.46
C ASP A 103 13.25 -23.73 21.65
N ARG A 104 14.56 -23.45 21.82
CA ARG A 104 15.56 -24.50 22.02
C ARG A 104 15.42 -25.14 23.40
N GLU A 105 15.65 -26.44 23.48
CA GLU A 105 15.61 -27.19 24.74
C GLU A 105 16.68 -26.65 25.71
N GLY A 106 16.23 -26.12 26.87
CA GLY A 106 17.11 -25.46 27.85
C GLY A 106 17.31 -23.95 27.66
N ALA A 107 16.50 -23.29 26.82
CA ALA A 107 16.44 -21.83 26.79
C ALA A 107 16.06 -21.26 28.17
N VAL A 108 16.85 -20.33 28.68
CA VAL A 108 16.60 -19.59 29.93
C VAL A 108 16.51 -18.12 29.58
N GLU A 109 15.40 -17.49 29.95
CA GLU A 109 15.19 -16.05 29.74
C GLU A 109 16.06 -15.26 30.73
N ASP A 110 17.08 -14.56 30.23
CA ASP A 110 17.84 -13.60 31.04
C ASP A 110 16.98 -12.36 31.27
N THR A 111 16.28 -12.34 32.40
CA THR A 111 15.38 -11.24 32.78
C THR A 111 16.10 -9.99 33.27
N GLY A 112 17.43 -9.92 33.14
CA GLY A 112 18.23 -8.76 33.50
C GLY A 112 18.16 -8.48 35.00
N SER A 113 19.31 -8.52 35.68
CA SER A 113 19.37 -8.13 37.09
C SER A 113 19.08 -6.63 37.25
N ALA A 114 17.81 -6.24 37.32
CA ALA A 114 17.40 -4.92 37.77
C ALA A 114 17.78 -4.81 39.25
N LYS A 115 19.01 -4.34 39.51
CA LYS A 115 19.44 -3.93 40.83
C LYS A 115 18.55 -2.77 41.28
N ARG A 116 17.86 -2.98 42.41
CA ARG A 116 17.15 -1.96 43.18
C ARG A 116 18.03 -0.76 43.53
#